data_AF-A0A6A9SGV6-F1
#
_entry.id   AF-A0A6A9SGV6-F1
#
_cell.length_a   1.000
_cell.length_b   1.000
_cell.length_c   1.000
_cell.angle_alpha   90.00
_cell.angle_beta   90.00
_cell.angle_gamma   90.00
#
_symmetry.space_group_name_H-M   'P 1'
#
loop_
_entity.id
_entity.type
_entity.pdbx_description
1 polymer ?
#
loop_
_entity_poly.entity_id
_entity_poly.type
_entity_poly.pdbx_seq_one_letter_code
_entity_poly.pdbx_strand_id
1 'polypeptide(L)'
;MNIDDHAEELASDLGVDKAEVEENLQNLVEYSVPVEEAKRSLRRKYGDDAGGDSGGPTAADIVDVGPDSGNVTVTAKVLTAGKRSIRYQGDDHVIGEGELADATGKISYTAWEDFGLEPGDTVTIGNASVREYEGEPELNFGESSTVSRAEDVDVPYDVGGDRDLADLSPGDRGRNVEVRVTEVEARTIDGRDGETEILSGVLGDESARLPFTDWNPHEELEEGASVRLEDVYVREFRGVPSVNVSEFSTVTALDDPVEVGGPTRMTIREAVDRGGAYDVELVGNVIEVRDGSGLIQRCPECGRVVQKGQCRQHGDVEGEDDLRVKAILDDGTDTVTVILDRELTEAVYGGDIEDARQQARDAMDQTVVADTIAEKLVGSEYTVRGHLSVDDYGANLETVEFRESADDPAERAQAFLQEVEA
;
A
#
# COMPACT_ATOMS: atom_id res chain seq x y z
N MET A 1 1.70 30.28 -33.69
CA MET A 1 0.49 30.69 -34.45
C MET A 1 -0.41 31.42 -33.49
N ASN A 2 -1.13 32.45 -33.94
CA ASN A 2 -2.10 33.14 -33.09
C ASN A 2 -3.39 32.30 -33.01
N ILE A 3 -4.22 32.51 -31.97
CA ILE A 3 -5.53 31.85 -31.81
C ILE A 3 -6.40 32.06 -33.06
N ASP A 4 -6.33 33.24 -33.68
CA ASP A 4 -7.01 33.57 -34.93
C ASP A 4 -6.62 32.64 -36.10
N ASP A 5 -5.33 32.29 -36.23
CA ASP A 5 -4.83 31.37 -37.27
C ASP A 5 -5.38 29.96 -37.05
N HIS A 6 -5.43 29.51 -35.79
CA HIS A 6 -5.94 28.21 -35.40
C HIS A 6 -7.47 28.10 -35.54
N ALA A 7 -8.19 29.19 -35.26
CA ALA A 7 -9.63 29.27 -35.46
C ALA A 7 -10.00 29.27 -36.94
N GLU A 8 -9.23 29.96 -37.80
CA GLU A 8 -9.45 29.98 -39.25
C GLU A 8 -9.22 28.61 -39.89
N GLU A 9 -8.14 27.92 -39.50
CA GLU A 9 -7.84 26.55 -39.90
C GLU A 9 -8.99 25.60 -39.52
N LEU A 10 -9.41 25.65 -38.26
CA LEU A 10 -10.43 24.75 -37.72
C LEU A 10 -11.83 25.02 -38.28
N ALA A 11 -12.21 26.28 -38.44
CA ALA A 11 -13.50 26.67 -39.02
C ALA A 11 -13.60 26.26 -40.50
N SER A 12 -12.51 26.38 -41.25
CA SER A 12 -12.43 25.94 -42.65
C SER A 12 -12.57 24.43 -42.79
N ASP A 13 -11.95 23.66 -41.89
CA ASP A 13 -12.02 22.19 -41.87
C ASP A 13 -13.42 21.67 -41.51
N LEU A 14 -14.12 22.33 -40.59
CA LEU A 14 -15.41 21.91 -40.05
C LEU A 14 -16.62 22.52 -40.77
N GLY A 15 -16.41 23.55 -41.60
CA GLY A 15 -17.49 24.24 -42.32
C GLY A 15 -18.40 25.09 -41.42
N VAL A 16 -17.87 25.58 -40.31
CA VAL A 16 -18.59 26.38 -39.28
C VAL A 16 -18.09 27.83 -39.26
N ASP A 17 -18.77 28.70 -38.53
CA ASP A 17 -18.43 30.13 -38.46
C ASP A 17 -17.10 30.36 -37.71
N LYS A 18 -16.19 31.16 -38.30
CA LYS A 18 -14.87 31.46 -37.72
C LYS A 18 -14.99 32.18 -36.38
N ALA A 19 -15.90 33.15 -36.23
CA ALA A 19 -16.02 33.92 -35.01
C ALA A 19 -16.56 33.06 -33.87
N GLU A 20 -17.49 32.15 -34.16
CA GLU A 20 -17.98 31.17 -33.19
C GLU A 20 -16.86 30.21 -32.74
N VAL A 21 -16.06 29.68 -33.68
CA VAL A 21 -14.92 28.82 -33.35
C VAL A 21 -13.86 29.56 -32.55
N GLU A 22 -13.57 30.81 -32.91
CA GLU A 22 -12.59 31.66 -32.21
C GLU A 22 -13.02 31.92 -30.77
N GLU A 23 -14.28 32.31 -30.54
CA GLU A 23 -14.82 32.55 -29.19
C GLU A 23 -14.75 31.29 -28.32
N ASN A 24 -15.17 30.13 -28.87
CA ASN A 24 -15.11 28.87 -28.12
C ASN A 24 -13.66 28.41 -27.88
N LEU A 25 -12.75 28.63 -28.82
CA LEU A 25 -11.33 28.31 -28.67
C LEU A 25 -10.66 29.24 -27.63
N GLN A 26 -11.01 30.53 -27.63
CA GLN A 26 -10.58 31.49 -26.62
C GLN A 26 -11.07 31.10 -25.23
N ASN A 27 -12.34 30.73 -25.08
CA ASN A 27 -12.90 30.27 -23.81
C ASN A 27 -12.16 29.03 -23.29
N LEU A 28 -11.92 28.03 -24.14
CA LEU A 28 -11.20 26.80 -23.73
C LEU A 28 -9.76 27.12 -23.31
N VAL A 29 -9.08 28.00 -24.01
CA VAL A 29 -7.72 28.44 -23.64
C VAL A 29 -7.74 29.26 -22.33
N GLU A 30 -8.78 30.06 -22.08
CA GLU A 30 -8.96 30.78 -20.82
C GLU A 30 -9.09 29.82 -19.62
N TYR A 31 -9.75 28.68 -19.81
CA TYR A 31 -9.79 27.57 -18.84
C TYR A 31 -8.54 26.68 -18.88
N SER A 32 -7.42 27.18 -19.43
CA SER A 32 -6.12 26.49 -19.48
C SER A 32 -6.11 25.17 -20.26
N VAL A 33 -7.01 25.00 -21.25
CA VAL A 33 -6.94 23.86 -22.17
C VAL A 33 -5.89 24.13 -23.26
N PRO A 34 -4.94 23.22 -23.53
CA PRO A 34 -4.01 23.38 -24.65
C PRO A 34 -4.76 23.51 -25.99
N VAL A 35 -4.22 24.34 -26.89
CA VAL A 35 -4.84 24.66 -28.19
C VAL A 35 -5.19 23.41 -29.01
N GLU A 36 -4.35 22.38 -28.98
CA GLU A 36 -4.58 21.14 -29.73
C GLU A 36 -5.73 20.29 -29.16
N GLU A 37 -5.91 20.25 -27.84
CA GLU A 37 -7.09 19.58 -27.24
C GLU A 37 -8.34 20.46 -27.39
N ALA A 38 -8.20 21.77 -27.28
CA ALA A 38 -9.31 22.69 -27.53
C ALA A 38 -9.84 22.53 -28.96
N LYS A 39 -8.94 22.40 -29.96
CA LYS A 39 -9.30 22.02 -31.33
C LYS A 39 -10.01 20.65 -31.39
N ARG A 40 -9.52 19.62 -30.70
CA ARG A 40 -10.17 18.29 -30.65
C ARG A 40 -11.57 18.35 -30.03
N SER A 41 -11.74 19.10 -28.95
CA SER A 41 -13.03 19.30 -28.27
C SER A 41 -14.05 19.96 -29.20
N LEU A 42 -13.63 21.00 -29.92
CA LEU A 42 -14.47 21.64 -30.93
C LEU A 42 -14.76 20.72 -32.13
N ARG A 43 -13.79 19.90 -32.59
CA ARG A 43 -14.06 18.88 -33.60
C ARG A 43 -15.11 17.87 -33.16
N ARG A 44 -15.15 17.48 -31.88
CA ARG A 44 -16.21 16.62 -31.33
C ARG A 44 -17.55 17.35 -31.27
N LYS A 45 -17.56 18.58 -30.76
CA LYS A 45 -18.76 19.43 -30.64
C LYS A 45 -19.45 19.68 -31.98
N TYR A 46 -18.68 19.92 -33.04
CA TYR A 46 -19.21 20.24 -34.38
C TYR A 46 -19.20 19.06 -35.35
N GLY A 47 -18.61 17.93 -34.99
CA GLY A 47 -18.34 16.79 -35.89
C GLY A 47 -19.27 15.59 -35.76
N ASP A 48 -20.03 15.44 -34.67
CA ASP A 48 -20.97 14.32 -34.49
C ASP A 48 -22.36 14.79 -34.03
N ASP A 49 -23.37 14.34 -34.78
CA ASP A 49 -24.80 14.56 -34.54
C ASP A 49 -25.27 13.64 -33.38
N ALA A 50 -24.82 13.93 -32.16
CA ALA A 50 -25.37 13.39 -30.92
C ALA A 50 -24.99 14.31 -29.74
N GLY A 51 -25.98 15.00 -29.18
CA GLY A 51 -25.81 15.98 -28.10
C GLY A 51 -25.24 15.38 -26.81
N GLY A 52 -23.91 15.40 -26.70
CA GLY A 52 -23.17 15.27 -25.44
C GLY A 52 -22.75 16.66 -24.95
N ASP A 53 -23.08 16.96 -23.69
CA ASP A 53 -22.70 18.17 -22.98
C ASP A 53 -21.19 18.41 -23.07
N SER A 54 -20.77 19.41 -23.86
CA SER A 54 -19.37 19.76 -24.06
C SER A 54 -18.92 20.73 -22.97
N GLY A 55 -18.77 20.22 -21.75
CA GLY A 55 -18.04 20.94 -20.69
C GLY A 55 -16.55 20.88 -21.01
N GLY A 56 -15.88 22.04 -21.13
CA GLY A 56 -14.43 22.08 -20.97
C GLY A 56 -14.03 21.53 -19.58
N PRO A 57 -12.75 21.24 -19.32
CA PRO A 57 -12.34 20.74 -18.02
C PRO A 57 -12.79 21.73 -16.94
N THR A 58 -13.56 21.22 -16.00
CA THR A 58 -14.13 22.01 -14.91
C THR A 58 -13.06 22.22 -13.85
N ALA A 59 -12.90 23.45 -13.39
CA ALA A 59 -12.16 23.71 -12.16
C ALA A 59 -12.80 22.88 -11.04
N ALA A 60 -11.99 22.12 -10.32
CA ALA A 60 -12.44 21.23 -9.24
C ALA A 60 -11.53 21.38 -8.02
N ASP A 61 -12.15 21.34 -6.84
CA ASP A 61 -11.44 21.11 -5.60
C ASP A 61 -11.06 19.62 -5.52
N ILE A 62 -9.92 19.30 -4.92
CA ILE A 62 -9.39 17.93 -4.89
C ILE A 62 -10.39 16.94 -4.28
N VAL A 63 -11.10 17.32 -3.22
CA VAL A 63 -12.08 16.46 -2.55
C VAL A 63 -13.26 16.05 -3.46
N ASP A 64 -13.53 16.82 -4.51
CA ASP A 64 -14.62 16.57 -5.46
C ASP A 64 -14.18 15.71 -6.66
N VAL A 65 -12.89 15.35 -6.74
CA VAL A 65 -12.35 14.50 -7.81
C VAL A 65 -12.58 13.03 -7.48
N GLY A 66 -13.56 12.40 -8.14
CA GLY A 66 -13.82 10.96 -8.04
C GLY A 66 -13.43 10.17 -9.29
N PRO A 67 -13.45 8.82 -9.24
CA PRO A 67 -13.08 7.96 -10.38
C PRO A 67 -13.91 8.18 -11.66
N ASP A 68 -15.17 8.59 -11.50
CA ASP A 68 -16.09 8.88 -12.61
C ASP A 68 -15.96 10.31 -13.15
N SER A 69 -15.09 11.13 -12.58
CA SER A 69 -14.87 12.49 -13.04
C SER A 69 -14.29 12.51 -14.45
N GLY A 70 -14.78 13.45 -15.27
CA GLY A 70 -14.15 13.77 -16.55
C GLY A 70 -12.80 14.46 -16.35
N ASN A 71 -12.25 15.05 -17.41
CA ASN A 71 -11.03 15.83 -17.27
C ASN A 71 -11.27 17.06 -16.37
N VAL A 72 -10.36 17.30 -15.44
CA VAL A 72 -10.44 18.37 -14.44
C VAL A 72 -9.32 19.38 -14.60
N THR A 73 -9.54 20.58 -14.05
CA THR A 73 -8.48 21.57 -13.81
C THR A 73 -8.35 21.77 -12.31
N VAL A 74 -7.17 21.56 -11.74
CA VAL A 74 -6.91 21.71 -10.30
C VAL A 74 -5.81 22.73 -10.06
N THR A 75 -5.90 23.47 -8.95
CA THR A 75 -4.79 24.31 -8.45
C THR A 75 -4.37 23.78 -7.10
N ALA A 76 -3.14 23.28 -7.01
CA ALA A 76 -2.69 22.51 -5.86
C ALA A 76 -1.20 22.75 -5.59
N LYS A 77 -0.82 22.55 -4.33
CA LYS A 77 0.57 22.48 -3.88
C LYS A 77 1.12 21.07 -4.13
N VAL A 78 2.31 20.98 -4.71
CA VAL A 78 3.06 19.72 -4.87
C VAL A 78 3.61 19.32 -3.51
N LEU A 79 3.16 18.17 -2.98
CA LEU A 79 3.64 17.63 -1.71
C LEU A 79 4.88 16.77 -1.92
N THR A 80 4.85 15.87 -2.89
CA THR A 80 5.99 15.01 -3.27
C THR A 80 6.18 15.01 -4.77
N ALA A 81 7.42 14.78 -5.23
CA ALA A 81 7.75 14.62 -6.63
C ALA A 81 8.83 13.55 -6.76
N GLY A 82 8.47 12.43 -7.35
CA GLY A 82 9.31 11.26 -7.57
C GLY A 82 9.26 10.79 -9.02
N LYS A 83 10.04 9.77 -9.34
CA LYS A 83 10.09 9.16 -10.69
C LYS A 83 9.97 7.66 -10.64
N ARG A 84 9.36 7.10 -11.69
CA ARG A 84 9.39 5.66 -11.94
C ARG A 84 9.50 5.32 -13.41
N SER A 85 10.05 4.15 -13.68
CA SER A 85 10.07 3.55 -15.01
C SER A 85 8.82 2.69 -15.20
N ILE A 86 8.11 2.91 -16.29
CA ILE A 86 7.00 2.07 -16.71
C ILE A 86 7.25 1.53 -18.10
N ARG A 87 6.82 0.29 -18.34
CA ARG A 87 6.91 -0.29 -19.67
C ARG A 87 5.60 -0.11 -20.42
N TYR A 88 5.67 0.62 -21.53
CA TYR A 88 4.51 0.90 -22.37
C TYR A 88 4.85 0.56 -23.83
N GLN A 89 4.00 -0.26 -24.47
CA GLN A 89 4.17 -0.73 -25.85
C GLN A 89 5.53 -1.41 -26.18
N GLY A 90 6.26 -1.85 -25.15
CA GLY A 90 7.52 -2.57 -25.31
C GLY A 90 8.76 -1.75 -24.96
N ASP A 91 8.62 -0.42 -24.88
CA ASP A 91 9.65 0.54 -24.51
C ASP A 91 9.49 1.01 -23.05
N ASP A 92 10.60 1.37 -22.42
CA ASP A 92 10.63 1.92 -21.07
C ASP A 92 10.45 3.44 -21.13
N HIS A 93 9.49 3.94 -20.37
CA HIS A 93 9.17 5.35 -20.24
C HIS A 93 9.36 5.78 -18.79
N VAL A 94 10.13 6.84 -18.59
CA VAL A 94 10.24 7.50 -17.27
C VAL A 94 9.08 8.47 -17.13
N ILE A 95 8.31 8.32 -16.06
CA ILE A 95 7.20 9.20 -15.71
C ILE A 95 7.44 9.82 -14.33
N GLY A 96 6.86 10.99 -14.10
CA GLY A 96 6.81 11.61 -12.77
C GLY A 96 5.61 11.10 -11.98
N GLU A 97 5.73 11.05 -10.67
CA GLU A 97 4.62 10.73 -9.77
C GLU A 97 4.77 11.46 -8.43
N GLY A 98 3.69 11.52 -7.65
CA GLY A 98 3.70 12.14 -6.33
C GLY A 98 2.30 12.46 -5.83
N GLU A 99 2.22 13.34 -4.84
CA GLU A 99 0.98 13.85 -4.28
C GLU A 99 0.83 15.35 -4.49
N LEU A 100 -0.41 15.77 -4.75
CA LEU A 100 -0.84 17.17 -4.79
C LEU A 100 -1.84 17.39 -3.66
N ALA A 101 -1.92 18.62 -3.16
CA ALA A 101 -2.92 18.99 -2.17
C ALA A 101 -3.46 20.41 -2.35
N ASP A 102 -4.70 20.61 -1.94
CA ASP A 102 -5.31 21.92 -1.74
C ASP A 102 -5.89 22.00 -0.32
N ALA A 103 -6.70 23.03 -0.05
CA ALA A 103 -7.32 23.20 1.27
C ALA A 103 -8.39 22.12 1.59
N THR A 104 -8.81 21.34 0.60
CA THR A 104 -9.89 20.37 0.69
C THR A 104 -9.40 18.92 0.82
N GLY A 105 -8.26 18.58 0.23
CA GLY A 105 -7.75 17.22 0.25
C GLY A 105 -6.38 17.02 -0.41
N LYS A 106 -5.98 15.74 -0.50
CA LYS A 106 -4.80 15.27 -1.25
C LYS A 106 -5.23 14.35 -2.38
N ILE A 107 -4.45 14.32 -3.46
CA ILE A 107 -4.64 13.38 -4.56
C ILE A 107 -3.30 12.98 -5.16
N SER A 108 -3.16 11.69 -5.47
CA SER A 108 -2.00 11.17 -6.18
C SER A 108 -2.00 11.60 -7.64
N TYR A 109 -0.81 11.70 -8.24
CA TYR A 109 -0.69 11.99 -9.67
C TYR A 109 0.33 11.13 -10.40
N THR A 110 0.11 11.00 -11.70
CA THR A 110 1.05 10.50 -12.70
C THR A 110 1.24 11.56 -13.79
N ALA A 111 2.49 12.02 -13.96
CA ALA A 111 2.92 12.96 -14.99
C ALA A 111 3.65 12.20 -16.12
N TRP A 112 3.04 12.13 -17.30
CA TRP A 112 3.57 11.38 -18.45
C TRP A 112 4.72 12.08 -19.17
N GLU A 113 5.00 13.34 -18.82
CA GLU A 113 6.11 14.16 -19.28
C GLU A 113 6.78 14.85 -18.09
N ASP A 114 7.98 15.39 -18.31
CA ASP A 114 8.68 16.19 -17.31
C ASP A 114 8.16 17.63 -17.31
N PHE A 115 7.42 17.98 -16.26
CA PHE A 115 6.92 19.34 -16.03
C PHE A 115 7.76 20.15 -15.03
N GLY A 116 8.88 19.59 -14.53
CA GLY A 116 9.76 20.24 -13.56
C GLY A 116 9.07 20.57 -12.24
N LEU A 117 8.21 19.67 -11.75
CA LEU A 117 7.53 19.82 -10.46
C LEU A 117 8.52 19.59 -9.31
N GLU A 118 8.56 20.51 -8.36
CA GLU A 118 9.35 20.39 -7.13
C GLU A 118 8.42 20.44 -5.90
N PRO A 119 8.69 19.68 -4.81
CA PRO A 119 7.93 19.79 -3.58
C PRO A 119 7.87 21.24 -3.08
N GLY A 120 6.66 21.73 -2.82
CA GLY A 120 6.38 23.10 -2.37
C GLY A 120 5.93 24.05 -3.47
N ASP A 121 6.09 23.68 -4.74
CA ASP A 121 5.51 24.45 -5.85
C ASP A 121 3.99 24.46 -5.74
N THR A 122 3.37 25.59 -6.07
CA THR A 122 1.91 25.65 -6.31
C THR A 122 1.66 25.78 -7.81
N VAL A 123 0.88 24.85 -8.36
CA VAL A 123 0.64 24.71 -9.80
C VAL A 123 -0.84 24.62 -10.12
N THR A 124 -1.25 25.21 -11.24
CA THR A 124 -2.52 24.93 -11.90
C THR A 124 -2.27 23.92 -13.01
N ILE A 125 -2.94 22.76 -12.89
CA ILE A 125 -2.89 21.65 -13.85
C ILE A 125 -4.22 21.65 -14.60
N GLY A 126 -4.19 22.10 -15.85
CA GLY A 126 -5.35 22.13 -16.72
C GLY A 126 -5.52 20.85 -17.51
N ASN A 127 -6.76 20.38 -17.63
CA ASN A 127 -7.12 19.20 -18.42
C ASN A 127 -6.37 17.92 -17.98
N ALA A 128 -6.29 17.68 -16.68
CA ALA A 128 -5.84 16.41 -16.12
C ALA A 128 -6.96 15.38 -16.27
N SER A 129 -6.66 14.19 -16.77
CA SER A 129 -7.59 13.06 -16.75
C SER A 129 -7.60 12.41 -15.37
N VAL A 130 -8.73 11.84 -14.98
CA VAL A 130 -8.84 11.08 -13.72
C VAL A 130 -8.89 9.59 -14.04
N ARG A 131 -8.14 8.79 -13.29
CA ARG A 131 -8.15 7.32 -13.39
C ARG A 131 -8.27 6.72 -11.99
N GLU A 132 -8.87 5.55 -11.89
CA GLU A 132 -8.84 4.77 -10.66
C GLU A 132 -7.54 3.96 -10.60
N TYR A 133 -6.82 4.08 -9.48
CA TYR A 133 -5.62 3.31 -9.17
C TYR A 133 -5.73 2.78 -7.74
N GLU A 134 -5.68 1.46 -7.58
CA GLU A 134 -5.82 0.79 -6.27
C GLU A 134 -7.09 1.22 -5.49
N GLY A 135 -8.17 1.53 -6.22
CA GLY A 135 -9.45 1.96 -5.66
C GLY A 135 -9.60 3.47 -5.43
N GLU A 136 -8.52 4.23 -5.58
CA GLU A 136 -8.48 5.67 -5.34
C GLU A 136 -8.38 6.47 -6.65
N PRO A 137 -8.95 7.70 -6.72
CA PRO A 137 -8.77 8.57 -7.87
C PRO A 137 -7.33 9.10 -7.98
N GLU A 138 -6.78 9.08 -9.19
CA GLU A 138 -5.43 9.56 -9.51
C GLU A 138 -5.48 10.53 -10.70
N LEU A 139 -4.83 11.69 -10.56
CA LEU A 139 -4.66 12.64 -11.65
C LEU A 139 -3.60 12.17 -12.64
N ASN A 140 -3.94 12.21 -13.92
CA ASN A 140 -3.06 11.80 -15.01
C ASN A 140 -2.95 12.93 -16.03
N PHE A 141 -1.74 13.47 -16.25
CA PHE A 141 -1.51 14.60 -17.16
C PHE A 141 -0.23 14.42 -18.00
N GLY A 142 -0.24 15.00 -19.20
CA GLY A 142 0.81 14.84 -20.21
C GLY A 142 0.63 15.82 -21.37
N GLU A 143 0.88 15.38 -22.61
CA GLU A 143 0.90 16.27 -23.79
C GLU A 143 -0.37 17.10 -24.01
N SER A 144 -1.53 16.59 -23.55
CA SER A 144 -2.82 17.26 -23.67
C SER A 144 -3.20 18.12 -22.46
N SER A 145 -2.31 18.29 -21.49
CA SER A 145 -2.54 19.04 -20.26
C SER A 145 -1.68 20.31 -20.24
N THR A 146 -2.07 21.30 -19.45
CA THR A 146 -1.21 22.45 -19.12
C THR A 146 -0.75 22.34 -17.68
N VAL A 147 0.49 22.72 -17.42
CA VAL A 147 0.99 22.93 -16.05
C VAL A 147 1.58 24.33 -16.01
N SER A 148 1.09 25.15 -15.09
CA SER A 148 1.55 26.53 -14.91
C SER A 148 1.68 26.87 -13.43
N ARG A 149 2.62 27.74 -13.07
CA ARG A 149 2.78 28.21 -11.70
C ARG A 149 1.59 29.07 -11.30
N ALA A 150 1.12 28.88 -10.08
CA ALA A 150 0.01 29.61 -9.49
C ALA A 150 0.46 30.41 -8.25
N GLU A 151 -0.46 31.20 -7.70
CA GLU A 151 -0.26 31.83 -6.39
C GLU A 151 -0.20 30.75 -5.30
N ASP A 152 0.59 31.00 -4.26
CA ASP A 152 0.80 30.03 -3.19
C ASP A 152 -0.51 29.73 -2.44
N VAL A 153 -0.76 28.44 -2.20
CA VAL A 153 -1.94 27.97 -1.46
C VAL A 153 -1.49 27.35 -0.15
N ASP A 154 -2.10 27.79 0.96
CA ASP A 154 -1.92 27.16 2.26
C ASP A 154 -2.66 25.82 2.30
N VAL A 155 -1.95 24.75 2.66
CA VAL A 155 -2.49 23.39 2.77
C VAL A 155 -2.17 22.81 4.16
N PRO A 156 -3.04 21.97 4.74
CA PRO A 156 -2.83 21.41 6.07
C PRO A 156 -1.91 20.18 6.07
N TYR A 157 -1.02 20.05 5.08
CA TYR A 157 -0.20 18.86 4.85
C TYR A 157 1.28 19.23 4.74
N ASP A 158 2.15 18.33 5.21
CA ASP A 158 3.59 18.51 5.12
C ASP A 158 4.08 18.34 3.68
N VAL A 159 4.89 19.30 3.26
CA VAL A 159 5.59 19.29 1.98
C VAL A 159 6.90 18.53 2.12
N GLY A 160 7.20 17.67 1.16
CA GLY A 160 8.39 16.83 1.13
C GLY A 160 8.10 15.37 1.46
N GLY A 161 9.08 14.52 1.13
CA GLY A 161 8.96 13.07 1.24
C GLY A 161 9.23 12.51 2.63
N ASP A 162 9.84 13.28 3.55
CA ASP A 162 10.34 12.79 4.84
C ASP A 162 9.22 12.20 5.71
N ARG A 163 9.32 10.93 6.05
CA ARG A 163 8.37 10.19 6.90
C ARG A 163 9.11 9.22 7.82
N ASP A 164 8.48 8.90 8.93
CA ASP A 164 8.82 7.73 9.74
C ASP A 164 8.21 6.48 9.08
N LEU A 165 8.81 5.30 9.29
CA LEU A 165 8.33 4.03 8.74
C LEU A 165 6.89 3.73 9.17
N ALA A 166 6.48 4.13 10.38
CA ALA A 166 5.13 3.91 10.89
C ALA A 166 4.03 4.68 10.14
N ASP A 167 4.40 5.74 9.41
CA ASP A 167 3.50 6.61 8.65
C ASP A 167 3.42 6.23 7.17
N LEU A 168 4.21 5.24 6.73
CA LEU A 168 4.18 4.76 5.36
C LEU A 168 3.00 3.84 5.09
N SER A 169 2.32 4.08 3.96
CA SER A 169 1.16 3.28 3.52
C SER A 169 1.35 2.81 2.07
N PRO A 170 0.80 1.63 1.68
CA PRO A 170 0.82 1.20 0.28
C PRO A 170 0.24 2.29 -0.63
N GLY A 171 0.91 2.53 -1.75
CA GLY A 171 0.55 3.61 -2.68
C GLY A 171 1.34 4.90 -2.48
N ASP A 172 2.03 5.07 -1.34
CA ASP A 172 2.93 6.21 -1.11
C ASP A 172 4.07 6.26 -2.14
N ARG A 173 4.37 7.47 -2.61
CA ARG A 173 5.36 7.74 -3.68
C ARG A 173 6.18 8.98 -3.36
N GLY A 174 7.45 8.97 -3.76
CA GLY A 174 8.36 10.08 -3.50
C GLY A 174 8.61 10.31 -2.02
N ARG A 175 8.67 9.23 -1.23
CA ARG A 175 8.94 9.28 0.20
C ARG A 175 10.44 9.22 0.47
N ASN A 176 10.83 9.77 1.61
CA ASN A 176 12.17 9.73 2.13
C ASN A 176 12.13 9.17 3.55
N VAL A 177 13.07 8.31 3.89
CA VAL A 177 13.18 7.71 5.23
C VAL A 177 14.63 7.65 5.68
N GLU A 178 14.86 7.86 6.96
CA GLU A 178 16.16 7.61 7.60
C GLU A 178 16.05 6.36 8.46
N VAL A 179 16.78 5.33 8.07
CA VAL A 179 16.54 3.97 8.55
C VAL A 179 17.85 3.25 8.79
N ARG A 180 17.78 2.23 9.63
CA ARG A 180 18.81 1.21 9.75
C ARG A 180 18.39 -0.06 9.03
N VAL A 181 19.28 -0.62 8.22
CA VAL A 181 19.10 -1.94 7.62
C VAL A 181 19.28 -2.98 8.74
N THR A 182 18.23 -3.68 9.13
CA THR A 182 18.31 -4.71 10.19
C THR A 182 18.62 -6.08 9.63
N GLU A 183 18.16 -6.36 8.41
CA GLU A 183 18.39 -7.61 7.69
C GLU A 183 18.53 -7.27 6.20
N VAL A 184 19.41 -7.96 5.49
CA VAL A 184 19.51 -7.86 4.03
C VAL A 184 20.04 -9.18 3.44
N GLU A 185 19.41 -9.60 2.35
CA GLU A 185 19.83 -10.73 1.53
C GLU A 185 19.82 -10.35 0.04
N ALA A 186 20.83 -10.79 -0.69
CA ALA A 186 20.86 -10.70 -2.14
C ALA A 186 20.15 -11.92 -2.75
N ARG A 187 19.26 -11.67 -3.71
CA ARG A 187 18.50 -12.70 -4.40
C ARG A 187 18.50 -12.46 -5.90
N THR A 188 18.46 -13.55 -6.67
CA THR A 188 18.15 -13.50 -8.10
C THR A 188 16.73 -14.00 -8.28
N ILE A 189 15.89 -13.18 -8.91
CA ILE A 189 14.49 -13.49 -9.21
C ILE A 189 14.29 -13.59 -10.72
N ASP A 190 13.48 -14.56 -11.16
CA ASP A 190 13.05 -14.66 -12.55
C ASP A 190 11.88 -13.70 -12.80
N GLY A 191 12.17 -12.58 -13.44
CA GLY A 191 11.18 -11.60 -13.86
C GLY A 191 10.72 -11.82 -15.31
N ARG A 192 9.83 -10.94 -15.76
CA ARG A 192 9.36 -10.91 -17.15
C ARG A 192 10.52 -10.70 -18.15
N ASP A 193 11.55 -9.99 -17.73
CA ASP A 193 12.73 -9.63 -18.52
C ASP A 193 13.94 -10.54 -18.29
N GLY A 194 13.70 -11.69 -17.63
CA GLY A 194 14.72 -12.64 -17.25
C GLY A 194 15.16 -12.46 -15.80
N GLU A 195 16.32 -13.00 -15.48
CA GLU A 195 16.90 -12.94 -14.14
C GLU A 195 17.24 -11.49 -13.76
N THR A 196 16.75 -11.06 -12.60
CA THR A 196 17.03 -9.75 -12.00
C THR A 196 17.64 -9.98 -10.62
N GLU A 197 18.75 -9.31 -10.33
CA GLU A 197 19.34 -9.29 -8.99
C GLU A 197 18.67 -8.19 -8.16
N ILE A 198 18.26 -8.54 -6.94
CA ILE A 198 17.62 -7.63 -6.00
C ILE A 198 18.25 -7.78 -4.62
N LEU A 199 18.17 -6.73 -3.80
CA LEU A 199 18.30 -6.87 -2.36
C LEU A 199 16.93 -6.91 -1.72
N SER A 200 16.77 -7.70 -0.68
CA SER A 200 15.56 -7.69 0.13
C SER A 200 15.90 -7.89 1.59
N GLY A 201 15.10 -7.31 2.46
CA GLY A 201 15.36 -7.43 3.89
C GLY A 201 14.38 -6.59 4.70
N VAL A 202 14.87 -6.07 5.82
CA VAL A 202 14.06 -5.29 6.77
C VAL A 202 14.79 -3.98 7.09
N LEU A 203 14.05 -2.89 7.03
CA LEU A 203 14.45 -1.57 7.51
C LEU A 203 13.78 -1.32 8.85
N GLY A 204 14.46 -0.61 9.73
CA GLY A 204 13.90 -0.15 11.00
C GLY A 204 14.32 1.26 11.34
N ASP A 205 13.42 1.99 11.98
CA ASP A 205 13.66 3.25 12.68
C ASP A 205 13.05 3.17 14.08
N GLU A 206 12.98 4.29 14.81
CA GLU A 206 12.37 4.33 16.14
C GLU A 206 10.88 4.00 16.12
N SER A 207 10.20 4.25 15.01
CA SER A 207 8.75 4.19 14.86
C SER A 207 8.25 2.78 14.51
N ALA A 208 8.94 2.07 13.61
CA ALA A 208 8.49 0.80 13.07
C ALA A 208 9.63 0.02 12.38
N ARG A 209 9.27 -1.17 11.90
CA ARG A 209 10.05 -1.93 10.93
C ARG A 209 9.20 -2.22 9.72
N LEU A 210 9.79 -2.20 8.54
CA LEU A 210 9.13 -2.58 7.30
C LEU A 210 10.05 -3.45 6.44
N PRO A 211 9.51 -4.43 5.71
CA PRO A 211 10.28 -5.10 4.68
C PRO A 211 10.67 -4.10 3.60
N PHE A 212 11.79 -4.37 2.93
CA PHE A 212 12.17 -3.61 1.74
C PHE A 212 12.58 -4.51 0.58
N THR A 213 12.52 -3.96 -0.61
CA THR A 213 13.11 -4.53 -1.83
C THR A 213 13.82 -3.44 -2.59
N ASP A 214 15.10 -3.65 -2.85
CA ASP A 214 15.89 -2.85 -3.76
C ASP A 214 15.96 -3.53 -5.12
N TRP A 215 15.34 -2.91 -6.11
CA TRP A 215 15.27 -3.39 -7.49
C TRP A 215 16.53 -3.07 -8.29
N ASN A 216 17.41 -2.21 -7.76
CA ASN A 216 18.69 -1.85 -8.33
C ASN A 216 19.75 -1.87 -7.22
N PRO A 217 20.31 -3.05 -6.88
CA PRO A 217 21.15 -3.23 -5.69
C PRO A 217 22.16 -2.11 -5.41
N HIS A 218 21.93 -1.38 -4.32
CA HIS A 218 22.82 -0.34 -3.80
C HIS A 218 23.77 -0.94 -2.75
N GLU A 219 25.06 -0.64 -2.87
CA GLU A 219 26.10 -1.20 -1.97
C GLU A 219 26.02 -0.63 -0.56
N GLU A 220 25.34 0.49 -0.37
CA GLU A 220 25.11 1.13 0.92
C GLU A 220 24.10 0.37 1.79
N LEU A 221 23.28 -0.52 1.21
CA LEU A 221 22.28 -1.32 1.91
C LEU A 221 22.90 -2.60 2.51
N GLU A 222 23.74 -2.43 3.53
CA GLU A 222 24.37 -3.52 4.27
C GLU A 222 23.75 -3.71 5.66
N GLU A 223 23.76 -4.94 6.19
CA GLU A 223 23.24 -5.23 7.53
C GLU A 223 23.92 -4.36 8.60
N GLY A 224 23.11 -3.61 9.34
CA GLY A 224 23.54 -2.69 10.39
C GLY A 224 23.85 -1.26 9.92
N ALA A 225 23.88 -1.00 8.61
CA ALA A 225 24.11 0.34 8.07
C ALA A 225 22.92 1.27 8.36
N SER A 226 23.20 2.55 8.64
CA SER A 226 22.19 3.60 8.71
C SER A 226 22.26 4.42 7.44
N VAL A 227 21.11 4.60 6.79
CA VAL A 227 21.00 5.21 5.47
C VAL A 227 19.80 6.14 5.40
N ARG A 228 19.93 7.20 4.61
CA ARG A 228 18.82 8.00 4.11
C ARG A 228 18.45 7.47 2.72
N LEU A 229 17.20 7.07 2.58
CA LEU A 229 16.60 6.69 1.31
C LEU A 229 15.72 7.84 0.84
N GLU A 230 15.89 8.28 -0.40
CA GLU A 230 15.08 9.33 -1.00
C GLU A 230 14.44 8.81 -2.28
N ASP A 231 13.24 9.31 -2.59
CA ASP A 231 12.40 8.84 -3.70
C ASP A 231 12.13 7.33 -3.65
N VAL A 232 11.72 6.83 -2.48
CA VAL A 232 11.17 5.47 -2.35
C VAL A 232 9.67 5.48 -2.60
N TYR A 233 9.16 4.32 -3.03
CA TYR A 233 7.73 4.08 -3.12
C TYR A 233 7.34 2.89 -2.25
N VAL A 234 6.07 2.85 -1.83
CA VAL A 234 5.57 1.82 -0.92
C VAL A 234 4.55 0.96 -1.66
N ARG A 235 4.72 -0.36 -1.60
CA ARG A 235 3.76 -1.33 -2.13
C ARG A 235 3.39 -2.33 -1.07
N GLU A 236 2.25 -2.98 -1.26
CA GLU A 236 1.93 -4.15 -0.48
C GLU A 236 2.81 -5.34 -0.90
N PHE A 237 3.40 -6.02 0.08
CA PHE A 237 4.06 -7.30 -0.10
C PHE A 237 3.58 -8.27 0.96
N ARG A 238 2.89 -9.34 0.55
CA ARG A 238 2.29 -10.33 1.47
C ARG A 238 1.36 -9.68 2.51
N GLY A 239 0.56 -8.71 2.07
CA GLY A 239 -0.42 -8.03 2.92
C GLY A 239 0.17 -7.04 3.94
N VAL A 240 1.43 -6.63 3.79
CA VAL A 240 2.02 -5.55 4.60
C VAL A 240 2.68 -4.48 3.73
N PRO A 241 2.80 -3.23 4.20
CA PRO A 241 3.57 -2.21 3.50
C PRO A 241 5.04 -2.62 3.33
N SER A 242 5.63 -2.31 2.18
CA SER A 242 7.02 -2.64 1.83
C SER A 242 7.66 -1.46 1.11
N VAL A 243 8.83 -1.05 1.61
CA VAL A 243 9.63 0.03 1.01
C VAL A 243 10.34 -0.49 -0.23
N ASN A 244 10.18 0.18 -1.35
CA ASN A 244 10.82 -0.20 -2.59
C ASN A 244 11.80 0.88 -3.03
N VAL A 245 13.04 0.45 -3.25
CA VAL A 245 14.15 1.27 -3.76
C VAL A 245 14.34 0.95 -5.24
N SER A 246 14.48 1.99 -6.05
CA SER A 246 14.57 1.87 -7.52
C SER A 246 15.83 2.54 -8.05
N GLU A 247 16.02 2.50 -9.37
CA GLU A 247 17.09 3.24 -10.05
C GLU A 247 16.99 4.77 -9.90
N PHE A 248 15.82 5.30 -9.51
CA PHE A 248 15.60 6.73 -9.25
C PHE A 248 15.83 7.11 -7.80
N SER A 249 15.83 6.12 -6.90
CA SER A 249 16.02 6.35 -5.48
C SER A 249 17.47 6.71 -5.19
N THR A 250 17.68 7.61 -4.24
CA THR A 250 19.02 7.94 -3.75
C THR A 250 19.25 7.27 -2.39
N VAL A 251 20.34 6.53 -2.26
CA VAL A 251 20.76 5.90 -1.00
C VAL A 251 22.01 6.61 -0.51
N THR A 252 21.91 7.24 0.66
CA THR A 252 23.04 7.96 1.28
C THR A 252 23.35 7.37 2.64
N ALA A 253 24.58 6.92 2.86
CA ALA A 253 25.01 6.48 4.19
C ALA A 253 24.99 7.63 5.21
N LEU A 254 24.51 7.34 6.41
CA LEU A 254 24.47 8.27 7.54
C LEU A 254 25.64 7.97 8.49
N ASP A 255 26.29 9.04 8.97
CA ASP A 255 27.38 8.94 9.96
C ASP A 255 26.85 8.56 11.36
N ASP A 256 25.68 9.10 11.72
CA ASP A 256 25.02 8.84 12.99
C ASP A 256 24.10 7.61 12.85
N PRO A 257 24.15 6.66 13.81
CA PRO A 257 23.33 5.46 13.74
C PRO A 257 21.85 5.81 14.01
N VAL A 258 20.97 5.37 13.13
CA VAL A 258 19.53 5.42 13.35
C VAL A 258 19.15 4.38 14.42
N GLU A 259 18.42 4.82 15.45
CA GLU A 259 17.89 3.94 16.48
C GLU A 259 16.73 3.10 15.92
N VAL A 260 16.66 1.83 16.33
CA VAL A 260 15.58 0.93 15.90
C VAL A 260 14.71 0.58 17.09
N GLY A 261 13.43 0.91 16.98
CA GLY A 261 12.41 0.63 17.97
C GLY A 261 12.09 -0.86 18.14
N GLY A 262 11.20 -1.11 19.11
CA GLY A 262 10.53 -2.39 19.27
C GLY A 262 9.39 -2.57 18.27
N PRO A 263 8.62 -3.67 18.39
CA PRO A 263 7.43 -3.84 17.58
C PRO A 263 6.41 -2.72 17.83
N THR A 264 5.66 -2.34 16.81
CA THR A 264 4.65 -1.29 16.93
C THR A 264 3.45 -1.83 17.70
N ARG A 265 3.13 -1.20 18.83
CA ARG A 265 1.92 -1.53 19.60
C ARG A 265 0.73 -0.77 19.05
N MET A 266 -0.34 -1.49 18.75
CA MET A 266 -1.60 -0.91 18.27
C MET A 266 -2.78 -1.81 18.60
N THR A 267 -3.98 -1.27 18.50
CA THR A 267 -5.22 -2.06 18.55
C THR A 267 -5.39 -2.89 17.29
N ILE A 268 -6.18 -3.96 17.36
CA ILE A 268 -6.48 -4.81 16.20
C ILE A 268 -7.19 -3.97 15.14
N ARG A 269 -8.14 -3.11 15.51
CA ARG A 269 -8.84 -2.22 14.58
C ARG A 269 -7.89 -1.32 13.81
N GLU A 270 -6.96 -0.66 14.49
CA GLU A 270 -5.96 0.21 13.83
C GLU A 270 -5.10 -0.57 12.84
N ALA A 271 -4.66 -1.78 13.20
CA ALA A 271 -3.88 -2.62 12.29
C ALA A 271 -4.68 -3.07 11.06
N VAL A 272 -5.99 -3.36 11.24
CA VAL A 272 -6.89 -3.75 10.15
C VAL A 272 -7.24 -2.58 9.24
N ASP A 273 -7.54 -1.41 9.81
CA ASP A 273 -7.90 -0.20 9.06
C ASP A 273 -6.73 0.30 8.19
N ARG A 274 -5.48 -0.01 8.57
CA ARG A 274 -4.28 0.23 7.75
C ARG A 274 -4.12 -0.74 6.56
N GLY A 275 -4.93 -1.80 6.49
CA GLY A 275 -4.83 -2.85 5.47
C GLY A 275 -3.73 -3.89 5.73
N GLY A 276 -3.01 -3.78 6.85
CA GLY A 276 -1.87 -4.63 7.18
C GLY A 276 -0.80 -3.89 7.98
N ALA A 277 0.03 -4.64 8.70
CA ALA A 277 1.12 -4.07 9.49
C ALA A 277 2.25 -5.08 9.72
N TYR A 278 3.49 -4.63 9.57
CA TYR A 278 4.67 -5.45 9.80
C TYR A 278 5.25 -5.23 11.19
N ASP A 279 5.63 -6.32 11.87
CA ASP A 279 6.27 -6.30 13.18
C ASP A 279 5.44 -5.56 14.25
N VAL A 280 4.18 -5.99 14.39
CA VAL A 280 3.24 -5.43 15.37
C VAL A 280 3.13 -6.30 16.60
N GLU A 281 2.88 -5.68 17.75
CA GLU A 281 2.53 -6.34 19.00
C GLU A 281 1.07 -6.03 19.36
N LEU A 282 0.23 -7.06 19.37
CA LEU A 282 -1.20 -6.99 19.70
C LEU A 282 -1.44 -7.65 21.06
N VAL A 283 -2.37 -7.11 21.83
CA VAL A 283 -2.78 -7.68 23.13
C VAL A 283 -4.27 -7.93 23.12
N GLY A 284 -4.68 -9.17 23.37
CA GLY A 284 -6.10 -9.52 23.38
C GLY A 284 -6.38 -10.90 23.96
N ASN A 285 -7.67 -11.20 24.12
CA ASN A 285 -8.15 -12.48 24.60
C ASN A 285 -8.31 -13.46 23.44
N VAL A 286 -7.85 -14.70 23.64
CA VAL A 286 -8.18 -15.77 22.69
C VAL A 286 -9.60 -16.23 22.97
N ILE A 287 -10.50 -16.04 22.01
CA ILE A 287 -11.93 -16.38 22.16
C ILE A 287 -12.31 -17.70 21.50
N GLU A 288 -11.51 -18.18 20.54
CA GLU A 288 -11.77 -19.40 19.79
C GLU A 288 -10.46 -20.00 19.26
N VAL A 289 -10.38 -21.34 19.22
CA VAL A 289 -9.41 -22.06 18.38
C VAL A 289 -10.17 -22.69 17.23
N ARG A 290 -9.88 -22.27 15.99
CA ARG A 290 -10.63 -22.65 14.79
C ARG A 290 -10.26 -24.04 14.27
N ASP A 291 -11.16 -24.57 13.46
CA ASP A 291 -10.92 -25.76 12.65
C ASP A 291 -9.62 -25.66 11.83
N GLY A 292 -8.94 -26.80 11.71
CA GLY A 292 -7.61 -26.86 11.10
C GLY A 292 -6.48 -26.37 12.01
N SER A 293 -6.74 -26.35 13.32
CA SER A 293 -5.75 -26.29 14.40
C SER A 293 -5.41 -27.70 14.92
N GLY A 294 -4.33 -27.82 15.71
CA GLY A 294 -3.84 -29.07 16.24
C GLY A 294 -3.02 -29.87 15.22
N LEU A 295 -3.21 -31.19 15.21
CA LEU A 295 -2.55 -32.09 14.25
C LEU A 295 -3.22 -31.98 12.88
N ILE A 296 -2.46 -31.50 11.89
CA ILE A 296 -2.89 -31.33 10.51
C ILE A 296 -1.98 -32.13 9.57
N GLN A 297 -2.37 -32.24 8.30
CA GLN A 297 -1.52 -32.81 7.27
C GLN A 297 -1.32 -31.79 6.15
N ARG A 298 -0.11 -31.72 5.58
CA ARG A 298 0.24 -30.83 4.48
C ARG A 298 0.60 -31.61 3.23
N CYS A 299 0.32 -31.00 2.08
CA CYS A 299 0.72 -31.54 0.80
C CYS A 299 2.24 -31.38 0.67
N PRO A 300 3.01 -32.46 0.41
CA PRO A 300 4.46 -32.37 0.28
C PRO A 300 4.92 -31.51 -0.90
N GLU A 301 4.04 -31.28 -1.88
CA GLU A 301 4.37 -30.50 -3.09
C GLU A 301 4.12 -29.00 -2.95
N CYS A 302 3.16 -28.57 -2.11
CA CYS A 302 2.81 -27.14 -1.98
C CYS A 302 2.57 -26.64 -0.56
N GLY A 303 2.73 -27.48 0.46
CA GLY A 303 2.55 -27.11 1.86
C GLY A 303 1.11 -26.79 2.29
N ARG A 304 0.13 -26.83 1.38
CA ARG A 304 -1.29 -26.59 1.71
C ARG A 304 -1.87 -27.73 2.54
N VAL A 305 -2.81 -27.41 3.42
CA VAL A 305 -3.49 -28.39 4.27
C VAL A 305 -4.28 -29.39 3.41
N VAL A 306 -4.08 -30.67 3.71
CA VAL A 306 -4.72 -31.82 3.07
C VAL A 306 -5.96 -32.20 3.86
N GLN A 307 -7.05 -32.53 3.17
CA GLN A 307 -8.28 -33.03 3.78
C GLN A 307 -8.59 -34.42 3.22
N LYS A 308 -8.67 -35.42 4.11
CA LYS A 308 -8.99 -36.81 3.73
C LYS A 308 -8.06 -37.37 2.64
N GLY A 309 -6.77 -37.04 2.70
CA GLY A 309 -5.77 -37.46 1.70
C GLY A 309 -5.80 -36.67 0.38
N GLN A 310 -6.56 -35.58 0.29
CA GLN A 310 -6.66 -34.77 -0.93
C GLN A 310 -6.17 -33.34 -0.72
N CYS A 311 -5.26 -32.93 -1.61
CA CYS A 311 -4.85 -31.55 -1.83
C CYS A 311 -5.71 -30.93 -2.93
N ARG A 312 -6.18 -29.70 -2.72
CA ARG A 312 -7.01 -28.98 -3.71
C ARG A 312 -6.34 -28.74 -5.06
N GLN A 313 -5.01 -28.74 -5.10
CA GLN A 313 -4.21 -28.47 -6.30
C GLN A 313 -3.67 -29.75 -6.95
N HIS A 314 -3.15 -30.68 -6.15
CA HIS A 314 -2.45 -31.87 -6.65
C HIS A 314 -3.27 -33.16 -6.56
N GLY A 315 -4.50 -33.10 -6.05
CA GLY A 315 -5.38 -34.26 -5.93
C GLY A 315 -4.98 -35.17 -4.78
N ASP A 316 -4.99 -36.48 -4.99
CA ASP A 316 -4.65 -37.46 -3.97
C ASP A 316 -3.15 -37.39 -3.63
N VAL A 317 -2.82 -37.15 -2.36
CA VAL A 317 -1.45 -37.03 -1.87
C VAL A 317 -1.29 -37.72 -0.52
N GLU A 318 -0.10 -38.25 -0.24
CA GLU A 318 0.26 -38.70 1.11
C GLU A 318 0.68 -37.48 1.94
N GLY A 319 -0.22 -37.01 2.79
CA GLY A 319 0.01 -35.80 3.59
C GLY A 319 1.12 -36.01 4.63
N GLU A 320 1.95 -34.98 4.79
CA GLU A 320 2.96 -34.92 5.83
C GLU A 320 2.36 -34.27 7.07
N ASP A 321 2.46 -34.94 8.22
CA ASP A 321 1.89 -34.42 9.46
C ASP A 321 2.60 -33.12 9.88
N ASP A 322 1.83 -32.20 10.42
CA ASP A 322 2.29 -30.91 10.93
C ASP A 322 1.41 -30.45 12.11
N LEU A 323 1.89 -29.46 12.85
CA LEU A 323 1.15 -28.79 13.91
C LEU A 323 0.93 -27.33 13.56
N ARG A 324 -0.26 -26.83 13.83
CA ARG A 324 -0.62 -25.42 13.64
C ARG A 324 -1.73 -25.03 14.60
N VAL A 325 -1.77 -23.78 15.04
CA VAL A 325 -2.95 -23.20 15.69
C VAL A 325 -3.49 -22.04 14.84
N LYS A 326 -4.81 -21.98 14.73
CA LYS A 326 -5.55 -20.80 14.27
C LYS A 326 -6.42 -20.30 15.42
N ALA A 327 -5.93 -19.35 16.18
CA ALA A 327 -6.66 -18.76 17.30
C ALA A 327 -7.31 -17.43 16.89
N ILE A 328 -8.49 -17.12 17.40
CA ILE A 328 -9.12 -15.81 17.24
C ILE A 328 -8.78 -14.97 18.45
N LEU A 329 -8.03 -13.89 18.21
CA LEU A 329 -7.67 -12.89 19.19
C LEU A 329 -8.62 -11.71 19.07
N ASP A 330 -9.13 -11.23 20.20
CA ASP A 330 -10.08 -10.13 20.31
C ASP A 330 -9.58 -9.17 21.40
N ASP A 331 -9.42 -7.89 21.06
CA ASP A 331 -9.00 -6.83 21.99
C ASP A 331 -10.14 -5.86 22.36
N GLY A 332 -11.37 -6.18 21.93
CA GLY A 332 -12.56 -5.35 22.07
C GLY A 332 -12.73 -4.29 20.97
N THR A 333 -11.70 -4.03 20.16
CA THR A 333 -11.76 -3.11 19.03
C THR A 333 -12.08 -3.84 17.73
N ASP A 334 -11.47 -5.00 17.48
CA ASP A 334 -11.78 -5.89 16.36
C ASP A 334 -11.23 -7.31 16.65
N THR A 335 -11.24 -8.21 15.67
CA THR A 335 -10.72 -9.58 15.79
C THR A 335 -9.69 -9.91 14.71
N VAL A 336 -8.69 -10.73 15.06
CA VAL A 336 -7.68 -11.23 14.12
C VAL A 336 -7.46 -12.73 14.29
N THR A 337 -7.21 -13.43 13.18
CA THR A 337 -6.80 -14.83 13.23
C THR A 337 -5.29 -14.92 13.46
N VAL A 338 -4.88 -15.29 14.67
CA VAL A 338 -3.48 -15.57 15.03
C VAL A 338 -3.11 -16.97 14.54
N ILE A 339 -2.08 -17.04 13.71
CA ILE A 339 -1.56 -18.30 13.16
C ILE A 339 -0.25 -18.63 13.88
N LEU A 340 -0.25 -19.74 14.63
CA LEU A 340 0.96 -20.29 15.24
C LEU A 340 1.49 -21.40 14.35
N ASP A 341 2.76 -21.32 13.99
CA ASP A 341 3.48 -22.36 13.27
C ASP A 341 3.74 -23.59 14.16
N ARG A 342 4.52 -24.54 13.67
CA ARG A 342 4.81 -25.78 14.41
C ARG A 342 5.46 -25.50 15.76
N GLU A 343 6.51 -24.68 15.80
CA GLU A 343 7.31 -24.47 17.00
C GLU A 343 6.48 -23.79 18.09
N LEU A 344 5.72 -22.75 17.74
CA LEU A 344 4.80 -22.08 18.67
C LEU A 344 3.64 -22.99 19.08
N THR A 345 3.14 -23.82 18.16
CA THR A 345 2.07 -24.79 18.48
C THR A 345 2.56 -25.85 19.46
N GLU A 346 3.76 -26.39 19.28
CA GLU A 346 4.37 -27.36 20.19
C GLU A 346 4.55 -26.76 21.60
N ALA A 347 4.98 -25.50 21.67
CA ALA A 347 5.12 -24.78 22.94
C ALA A 347 3.79 -24.65 23.70
N VAL A 348 2.71 -24.28 23.00
CA VAL A 348 1.36 -24.17 23.60
C VAL A 348 0.79 -25.56 23.95
N TYR A 349 0.91 -26.52 23.03
CA TYR A 349 0.44 -27.89 23.22
C TYR A 349 1.19 -28.60 24.35
N GLY A 350 2.47 -28.26 24.56
CA GLY A 350 3.33 -28.84 25.58
C GLY A 350 3.90 -30.21 25.21
N GLY A 351 4.04 -30.48 23.92
CA GLY A 351 4.54 -31.74 23.35
C GLY A 351 4.85 -31.58 21.87
N ASP A 352 5.52 -32.57 21.29
CA ASP A 352 5.90 -32.54 19.87
C ASP A 352 4.86 -33.21 18.96
N ILE A 353 5.16 -33.28 17.66
CA ILE A 353 4.32 -33.96 16.68
C ILE A 353 4.08 -35.45 17.00
N GLU A 354 5.04 -36.15 17.62
CA GLU A 354 4.90 -37.56 17.98
C GLU A 354 3.91 -37.73 19.14
N ASP A 355 3.97 -36.83 20.12
CA ASP A 355 3.01 -36.76 21.23
C ASP A 355 1.59 -36.48 20.71
N ALA A 356 1.43 -35.49 19.83
CA ALA A 356 0.14 -35.16 19.22
C ALA A 356 -0.43 -36.33 18.40
N ARG A 357 0.43 -36.99 17.62
CA ARG A 357 0.08 -38.22 16.88
C ARG A 357 -0.35 -39.33 17.83
N GLN A 358 0.32 -39.49 18.96
CA GLN A 358 -0.02 -40.51 19.94
C GLN A 358 -1.36 -40.23 20.59
N GLN A 359 -1.61 -38.99 21.01
CA GLN A 359 -2.89 -38.56 21.55
C GLN A 359 -4.05 -38.81 20.57
N ALA A 360 -3.86 -38.42 19.31
CA ALA A 360 -4.86 -38.63 18.26
C ALA A 360 -5.15 -40.12 18.02
N ARG A 361 -4.13 -40.98 18.06
CA ARG A 361 -4.31 -42.44 17.95
C ARG A 361 -5.07 -43.03 19.14
N ASP A 362 -4.74 -42.61 20.35
CA ASP A 362 -5.37 -43.11 21.58
C ASP A 362 -6.85 -42.70 21.67
N ALA A 363 -7.17 -41.49 21.20
CA ALA A 363 -8.55 -41.00 21.10
C ALA A 363 -9.31 -41.52 19.86
N MET A 364 -8.60 -42.08 18.87
CA MET A 364 -9.11 -42.35 17.52
C MET A 364 -9.74 -41.10 16.85
N ASP A 365 -9.22 -39.92 17.17
CA ASP A 365 -9.72 -38.63 16.72
C ASP A 365 -8.57 -37.61 16.67
N GLN A 366 -8.35 -36.99 15.51
CA GLN A 366 -7.29 -35.97 15.35
C GLN A 366 -7.67 -34.63 15.99
N THR A 367 -8.96 -34.36 16.19
CA THR A 367 -9.45 -33.09 16.74
C THR A 367 -9.11 -32.91 18.23
N VAL A 368 -8.83 -34.01 18.95
CA VAL A 368 -8.47 -34.00 20.37
C VAL A 368 -7.26 -33.12 20.68
N VAL A 369 -6.32 -32.99 19.73
CA VAL A 369 -5.14 -32.14 19.88
C VAL A 369 -5.56 -30.67 19.88
N ALA A 370 -6.48 -30.29 18.98
CA ALA A 370 -7.04 -28.94 18.93
C ALA A 370 -7.85 -28.62 20.19
N ASP A 371 -8.65 -29.57 20.69
CA ASP A 371 -9.42 -29.42 21.93
C ASP A 371 -8.50 -29.18 23.13
N THR A 372 -7.40 -29.94 23.22
CA THR A 372 -6.39 -29.79 24.29
C THR A 372 -5.72 -28.42 24.24
N ILE A 373 -5.45 -27.91 23.04
CA ILE A 373 -4.90 -26.56 22.85
C ILE A 373 -5.96 -25.51 23.24
N ALA A 374 -7.22 -25.70 22.83
CA ALA A 374 -8.32 -24.78 23.13
C ALA A 374 -8.57 -24.66 24.64
N GLU A 375 -8.51 -25.76 25.39
CA GLU A 375 -8.64 -25.76 26.86
C GLU A 375 -7.57 -24.92 27.57
N LYS A 376 -6.40 -24.74 26.95
CA LYS A 376 -5.31 -23.90 27.50
C LYS A 376 -5.41 -22.45 27.06
N LEU A 377 -5.77 -22.21 25.79
CA LEU A 377 -5.72 -20.88 25.20
C LEU A 377 -6.99 -20.06 25.45
N VAL A 378 -8.16 -20.67 25.29
CA VAL A 378 -9.42 -19.93 25.24
C VAL A 378 -9.74 -19.29 26.59
N GLY A 379 -9.97 -17.99 26.58
CA GLY A 379 -10.32 -17.17 27.75
C GLY A 379 -9.13 -16.45 28.39
N SER A 380 -7.89 -16.87 28.11
CA SER A 380 -6.70 -16.15 28.55
C SER A 380 -6.36 -14.98 27.62
N GLU A 381 -5.62 -14.00 28.14
CA GLU A 381 -5.08 -12.89 27.36
C GLU A 381 -3.64 -13.19 26.93
N TYR A 382 -3.31 -12.80 25.71
CA TYR A 382 -1.99 -12.99 25.13
C TYR A 382 -1.46 -11.69 24.55
N THR A 383 -0.15 -11.52 24.68
CA THR A 383 0.62 -10.59 23.85
C THR A 383 1.18 -11.37 22.67
N VAL A 384 0.89 -10.91 21.46
CA VAL A 384 1.24 -11.59 20.22
C VAL A 384 2.00 -10.63 19.31
N ARG A 385 3.21 -11.01 18.91
CA ARG A 385 4.03 -10.27 17.95
C ARG A 385 4.03 -10.97 16.61
N GLY A 386 3.84 -10.23 15.52
CA GLY A 386 3.85 -10.82 14.19
C GLY A 386 3.66 -9.83 13.04
N HIS A 387 3.30 -10.38 11.89
CA HIS A 387 2.99 -9.61 10.68
C HIS A 387 1.51 -9.80 10.35
N LEU A 388 0.76 -8.70 10.37
CA LEU A 388 -0.67 -8.69 10.12
C LEU A 388 -0.93 -8.39 8.65
N SER A 389 -1.75 -9.22 8.01
CA SER A 389 -2.26 -9.01 6.66
C SER A 389 -3.78 -9.02 6.66
N VAL A 390 -4.37 -8.20 5.81
CA VAL A 390 -5.82 -8.15 5.61
C VAL A 390 -6.12 -8.61 4.18
N ASP A 391 -7.00 -9.58 4.03
CA ASP A 391 -7.50 -10.04 2.73
C ASP A 391 -9.02 -10.15 2.72
N ASP A 392 -9.59 -10.62 1.62
CA ASP A 392 -11.04 -10.83 1.44
C ASP A 392 -11.65 -11.80 2.49
N TYR A 393 -10.84 -12.56 3.22
CA TYR A 393 -11.25 -13.53 4.24
C TYR A 393 -11.03 -13.01 5.67
N GLY A 394 -10.53 -11.79 5.83
CA GLY A 394 -10.32 -11.10 7.10
C GLY A 394 -8.85 -10.94 7.48
N ALA A 395 -8.61 -10.49 8.70
CA ALA A 395 -7.27 -10.24 9.21
C ALA A 395 -6.60 -11.54 9.70
N ASN A 396 -5.35 -11.74 9.29
CA ASN A 396 -4.49 -12.84 9.73
C ASN A 396 -3.17 -12.29 10.27
N LEU A 397 -2.73 -12.81 11.41
CA LEU A 397 -1.43 -12.48 12.01
C LEU A 397 -0.53 -13.73 11.92
N GLU A 398 0.49 -13.65 11.08
CA GLU A 398 1.58 -14.63 11.06
C GLU A 398 2.49 -14.35 12.26
N THR A 399 2.53 -15.30 13.20
CA THR A 399 3.07 -15.05 14.54
C THR A 399 4.57 -15.33 14.61
N VAL A 400 5.31 -14.40 15.21
CA VAL A 400 6.73 -14.53 15.53
C VAL A 400 6.92 -14.83 17.02
N GLU A 401 6.12 -14.20 17.89
CA GLU A 401 6.16 -14.42 19.33
C GLU A 401 4.74 -14.52 19.90
N PHE A 402 4.51 -15.49 20.78
CA PHE A 402 3.22 -15.70 21.44
C PHE A 402 3.44 -15.96 22.93
N ARG A 403 2.94 -15.07 23.78
CA ARG A 403 3.10 -15.18 25.24
C ARG A 403 1.81 -14.80 25.96
N GLU A 404 1.50 -15.50 27.05
CA GLU A 404 0.41 -15.09 27.94
C GLU A 404 0.73 -13.71 28.52
N SER A 405 -0.27 -12.84 28.54
CA SER A 405 -0.13 -11.49 29.09
C SER A 405 0.16 -11.58 30.60
N ALA A 406 1.12 -10.77 31.04
CA ALA A 406 1.44 -10.64 32.45
C ALA A 406 0.67 -9.48 33.11
N ASP A 407 -0.16 -8.77 32.34
CA ASP A 407 -0.87 -7.59 32.83
C ASP A 407 -1.93 -7.99 33.86
N ASP A 408 -1.99 -7.24 34.97
CA ASP A 408 -2.98 -7.50 36.02
C ASP A 408 -4.39 -7.09 35.51
N PRO A 409 -5.35 -8.02 35.42
CA PRO A 409 -6.72 -7.70 35.02
C PRO A 409 -7.35 -6.60 35.89
N ALA A 410 -6.95 -6.48 37.16
CA ALA A 410 -7.45 -5.44 38.06
C ALA A 410 -6.93 -4.05 37.70
N GLU A 411 -5.67 -3.94 37.25
CA GLU A 411 -5.09 -2.66 36.80
C GLU A 411 -5.73 -2.22 35.48
N ARG A 412 -5.92 -3.16 34.55
CA ARG A 412 -6.63 -2.88 33.28
C ARG A 412 -8.06 -2.43 33.49
N ALA A 413 -8.82 -3.11 34.35
CA ALA A 413 -10.18 -2.71 34.67
C ALA A 413 -10.24 -1.29 35.28
N GLN A 414 -9.24 -0.90 36.07
CA GLN A 414 -9.14 0.45 36.62
C GLN A 414 -8.80 1.50 35.56
N ALA A 415 -7.89 1.19 34.63
CA ALA A 415 -7.56 2.08 33.52
C ALA A 415 -8.78 2.34 32.63
N PHE A 416 -9.51 1.28 32.26
CA PHE A 416 -10.76 1.39 31.49
C PHE A 416 -11.82 2.22 32.22
N LEU A 417 -12.01 2.00 33.53
CA LEU A 417 -12.95 2.80 34.32
C LEU A 417 -12.58 4.29 34.32
N GLN A 418 -11.28 4.62 34.42
CA GLN A 418 -10.82 6.01 34.38
C GLN A 418 -11.07 6.67 33.03
N GLU A 419 -10.91 5.94 31.93
CA GLU A 419 -11.18 6.44 30.58
C GLU A 419 -12.68 6.73 30.37
N VAL A 420 -13.56 5.85 30.85
CA VAL A 420 -15.02 6.04 30.74
C VAL A 420 -15.53 7.16 31.65
N GLU A 421 -14.85 7.43 32.77
CA GLU A 421 -15.21 8.50 33.71
C GLU A 421 -14.68 9.89 33.31
N ALA A 422 -13.71 9.96 32.39
CA ALA A 422 -13.12 11.20 31.86
C ALA A 422 -14.00 11.85 30.79
#